data_AF-A0A1G5S078-F1
#
_entry.id   AF-A0A1G5S078-F1
#
_cell.length_a   1.000
_cell.length_b   1.000
_cell.length_c   1.000
_cell.angle_alpha   90.00
_cell.angle_beta   90.00
_cell.angle_gamma   90.00
#
_symmetry.space_group_name_H-M   'P 1'
#
loop_
_entity.id
_entity.type
_entity.pdbx_description
1 polymer ?
#
loop_
_entity_poly.entity_id
_entity_poly.type
_entity_poly.pdbx_seq_one_letter_code
_entity_poly.pdbx_strand_id
1 'polypeptide(L)'
;MKRLMVMAIASVLAFSFSITAEAKVYNYDITQENFPAADYAARYADVKAVYGDDAAALYNHYKFFGVEEGRIVKITKDVLESQANAESDVVAYKIFALDVLDTIVNDKMTDAQKVKAVEAWMKANITYGSCGDTRSYHITGPMTNQPTLEEGYAETFEFFMDALGIQAITNSDLKTNKVCVDGAWYSVDIPGGVLY
;
A
#
# COMPACT_ATOMS: atom_id res chain seq x y z
N MET A 1 35.40 -29.99 -21.97
CA MET A 1 34.00 -29.80 -22.42
C MET A 1 33.33 -28.83 -21.45
N LYS A 2 33.21 -27.54 -21.82
CA LYS A 2 32.52 -26.53 -21.01
C LYS A 2 31.03 -26.60 -21.34
N ARG A 3 30.19 -26.96 -20.37
CA ARG A 3 28.73 -26.94 -20.51
C ARG A 3 28.29 -25.48 -20.60
N LEU A 4 27.84 -25.03 -21.77
CA LEU A 4 27.11 -23.77 -21.91
C LEU A 4 25.76 -23.95 -21.20
N MET A 5 25.54 -23.18 -20.15
CA MET A 5 24.26 -23.05 -19.48
C MET A 5 23.43 -22.07 -20.31
N VAL A 6 22.38 -22.56 -20.97
CA VAL A 6 21.43 -21.73 -21.72
C VAL A 6 20.52 -21.06 -20.69
N MET A 7 20.65 -19.74 -20.51
CA MET A 7 19.63 -18.96 -19.82
C MET A 7 18.40 -18.94 -20.70
N ALA A 8 17.36 -19.67 -20.30
CA ALA A 8 16.04 -19.55 -20.89
C ALA A 8 15.46 -18.19 -20.50
N ILE A 9 15.44 -17.26 -21.45
CA ILE A 9 14.68 -16.02 -21.31
C ILE A 9 13.20 -16.42 -21.43
N ALA A 10 12.53 -16.56 -20.30
CA ALA A 10 11.07 -16.67 -20.28
C ALA A 10 10.52 -15.34 -20.81
N SER A 11 9.97 -15.38 -22.01
CA SER A 11 9.27 -14.24 -22.61
C SER A 11 7.96 -14.06 -21.85
N VAL A 12 7.91 -13.07 -20.96
CA VAL A 12 6.66 -12.64 -20.33
C VAL A 12 5.84 -11.93 -21.41
N LEU A 13 4.67 -12.47 -21.73
CA LEU A 13 3.67 -11.80 -22.55
C LEU A 13 3.26 -10.51 -21.83
N ALA A 14 3.72 -9.37 -22.35
CA ALA A 14 3.31 -8.07 -21.85
C ALA A 14 1.84 -7.82 -22.23
N PHE A 15 0.93 -8.11 -21.30
CA PHE A 15 -0.40 -7.52 -21.33
C PHE A 15 -0.26 -6.06 -20.90
N SER A 16 -0.21 -5.16 -21.88
CA SER A 16 -0.27 -3.72 -21.63
C SER A 16 -1.68 -3.34 -21.21
N PHE A 17 -1.96 -3.36 -19.90
CA PHE A 17 -3.06 -2.57 -19.36
C PHE A 17 -2.60 -1.12 -19.35
N SER A 18 -3.37 -0.23 -19.98
CA SER A 18 -3.22 1.20 -19.77
C SER A 18 -3.67 1.51 -18.35
N ILE A 19 -2.73 1.49 -17.42
CA ILE A 19 -2.89 2.12 -16.12
C ILE A 19 -2.71 3.61 -16.37
N THR A 20 -3.79 4.39 -16.30
CA THR A 20 -3.63 5.80 -16.01
C THR A 20 -2.81 5.90 -14.73
N ALA A 21 -1.67 6.59 -14.77
CA ALA A 21 -0.88 6.86 -13.58
C ALA A 21 -1.75 7.73 -12.65
N GLU A 22 -2.41 7.07 -11.71
CA GLU A 22 -3.24 7.66 -10.69
C GLU A 22 -2.34 7.98 -9.48
N ALA A 23 -2.50 9.17 -8.90
CA ALA A 23 -1.55 9.69 -7.92
C ALA A 23 -1.70 8.95 -6.59
N LYS A 24 -0.70 8.14 -6.23
CA LYS A 24 -0.45 7.76 -4.83
C LYS A 24 -0.42 9.03 -3.99
N VAL A 25 -1.27 9.13 -2.96
CA VAL A 25 -1.30 10.31 -2.06
C VAL A 25 0.04 10.48 -1.34
N TYR A 26 0.76 9.37 -1.13
CA TYR A 26 2.08 9.37 -0.52
C TYR A 26 3.17 8.90 -1.47
N ASN A 27 4.28 9.64 -1.47
CA ASN A 27 5.53 9.16 -2.00
C ASN A 27 6.41 8.71 -0.82
N TYR A 28 6.69 7.40 -0.74
CA TYR A 28 7.53 6.84 0.32
C TYR A 28 8.98 6.78 -0.14
N ASP A 29 9.90 7.25 0.70
CA ASP A 29 11.34 7.10 0.44
C ASP A 29 11.76 5.65 0.74
N ILE A 30 11.59 4.78 -0.26
CA ILE A 30 11.99 3.38 -0.17
C ILE A 30 13.46 3.28 -0.58
N THR A 31 14.31 3.01 0.40
CA THR A 31 15.75 2.82 0.25
C THR A 31 16.10 1.35 0.38
N GLN A 32 17.34 0.98 0.07
CA GLN A 32 17.79 -0.39 0.29
C GLN A 32 17.74 -0.79 1.78
N GLU A 33 17.94 0.18 2.68
CA GLU A 33 18.02 -0.05 4.13
C GLU A 33 16.66 -0.33 4.75
N ASN A 34 15.60 0.35 4.28
CA ASN A 34 14.25 0.21 4.81
C ASN A 34 13.36 -0.76 4.00
N PHE A 35 13.88 -1.35 2.92
CA PHE A 35 13.10 -2.20 2.04
C PHE A 35 12.68 -3.51 2.72
N PRO A 36 11.39 -3.84 2.80
CA PRO A 36 10.90 -5.05 3.44
C PRO A 36 11.08 -6.28 2.54
N ALA A 37 12.34 -6.69 2.35
CA ALA A 37 12.73 -7.72 1.38
C ALA A 37 12.03 -9.07 1.58
N ALA A 38 11.90 -9.53 2.82
CA ALA A 38 11.28 -10.81 3.13
C ALA A 38 9.79 -10.84 2.73
N ASP A 39 9.07 -9.75 3.00
CA ASP A 39 7.67 -9.58 2.61
C ASP A 39 7.54 -9.51 1.07
N TYR A 40 8.40 -8.72 0.41
CA TYR A 40 8.41 -8.60 -1.04
C TYR A 40 8.66 -9.95 -1.73
N ALA A 41 9.66 -10.71 -1.26
CA ALA A 41 9.95 -12.05 -1.77
C ALA A 41 8.80 -13.05 -1.50
N ALA A 42 8.11 -12.93 -0.37
CA ALA A 42 6.97 -13.79 -0.05
C ALA A 42 5.76 -13.52 -0.98
N ARG A 43 5.51 -12.27 -1.35
CA ARG A 43 4.40 -11.88 -2.24
C ARG A 43 4.69 -12.18 -3.71
N TYR A 44 5.95 -12.08 -4.12
CA TYR A 44 6.36 -12.17 -5.52
C TYR A 44 7.21 -13.42 -5.77
N ALA A 45 6.54 -14.57 -5.88
CA ALA A 45 7.17 -15.88 -6.01
C ALA A 45 8.08 -16.01 -7.25
N ASP A 46 7.73 -15.33 -8.34
CA ASP A 46 8.52 -15.27 -9.57
C ASP A 46 9.83 -14.49 -9.38
N VAL A 47 9.80 -13.39 -8.63
CA VAL A 47 10.99 -12.61 -8.25
C VAL A 47 11.86 -13.42 -7.29
N LYS A 48 11.24 -14.04 -6.27
CA LYS A 48 11.94 -14.91 -5.33
C LYS A 48 12.60 -16.11 -6.01
N ALA A 49 12.01 -16.66 -7.07
CA ALA A 49 12.63 -17.74 -7.84
C ALA A 49 13.95 -17.33 -8.51
N VAL A 50 14.12 -16.04 -8.84
CA VAL A 50 15.33 -15.50 -9.49
C VAL A 50 16.36 -15.04 -8.47
N TYR A 51 15.94 -14.25 -7.48
CA TYR A 51 16.85 -13.57 -6.55
C TYR A 51 16.95 -14.23 -5.17
N GLY A 52 16.10 -15.22 -4.88
CA GLY A 52 16.02 -15.85 -3.57
C GLY A 52 15.61 -14.84 -2.49
N ASP A 53 16.35 -14.89 -1.37
CA ASP A 53 16.16 -13.99 -0.22
C ASP A 53 17.26 -12.90 -0.15
N ASP A 54 17.98 -12.63 -1.26
CA ASP A 54 18.98 -11.56 -1.33
C ASP A 54 18.28 -10.19 -1.29
N ALA A 55 18.30 -9.55 -0.12
CA ALA A 55 17.63 -8.28 0.11
C ALA A 55 18.08 -7.15 -0.84
N ALA A 56 19.38 -7.10 -1.18
CA ALA A 56 19.90 -6.07 -2.08
C ALA A 56 19.44 -6.31 -3.52
N ALA A 57 19.42 -7.57 -3.96
CA ALA A 57 18.92 -7.94 -5.28
C ALA A 57 17.41 -7.71 -5.42
N LEU A 58 16.63 -8.05 -4.39
CA LEU A 58 15.18 -7.81 -4.33
C LEU A 58 14.83 -6.32 -4.35
N TYR A 59 15.56 -5.50 -3.60
CA TYR A 59 15.42 -4.05 -3.65
C TYR A 59 15.76 -3.49 -5.04
N ASN A 60 16.88 -3.94 -5.64
CA ASN A 60 17.25 -3.53 -6.99
C ASN A 60 16.19 -3.93 -8.03
N HIS A 61 15.59 -5.11 -7.89
CA HIS A 61 14.47 -5.52 -8.72
C HIS A 61 13.31 -4.53 -8.59
N TYR A 62 12.87 -4.23 -7.36
CA TYR A 62 11.78 -3.27 -7.14
C TYR A 62 12.09 -1.91 -7.77
N LYS A 63 13.28 -1.37 -7.50
CA LYS A 63 13.73 -0.06 -7.96
C LYS A 63 13.76 0.08 -9.48
N PHE A 64 14.24 -0.95 -10.20
CA PHE A 64 14.46 -0.86 -11.64
C PHE A 64 13.32 -1.43 -12.48
N PHE A 65 12.51 -2.33 -11.93
CA PHE A 65 11.46 -3.04 -12.67
C PHE A 65 10.13 -3.12 -11.91
N GLY A 66 10.17 -3.39 -10.61
CA GLY A 66 8.96 -3.69 -9.83
C GLY A 66 7.90 -2.60 -9.88
N VAL A 67 8.29 -1.32 -9.87
CA VAL A 67 7.33 -0.20 -10.01
C VAL A 67 6.62 -0.24 -11.37
N GLU A 68 7.36 -0.47 -12.46
CA GLU A 68 6.80 -0.55 -13.82
C GLU A 68 5.94 -1.81 -14.01
N GLU A 69 6.27 -2.89 -13.30
CA GLU A 69 5.47 -4.12 -13.24
C GLU A 69 4.21 -3.99 -12.36
N GLY A 70 4.00 -2.83 -11.72
CA GLY A 70 2.86 -2.59 -10.82
C GLY A 70 2.97 -3.29 -9.47
N ARG A 71 4.18 -3.73 -9.08
CA ARG A 71 4.45 -4.33 -7.77
C ARG A 71 4.55 -3.27 -6.70
N ILE A 72 3.99 -3.58 -5.55
CA ILE A 72 3.90 -2.68 -4.42
C ILE A 72 4.75 -3.17 -3.26
N VAL A 73 5.28 -2.22 -2.50
CA VAL A 73 6.07 -2.50 -1.29
C VAL A 73 5.19 -2.21 -0.10
N LYS A 74 5.17 -3.15 0.86
CA LYS A 74 4.44 -2.96 2.11
C LYS A 74 5.05 -1.80 2.88
N ILE A 75 4.23 -0.88 3.33
CA ILE A 75 4.70 0.23 4.16
C ILE A 75 4.81 -0.24 5.60
N THR A 76 6.04 -0.24 6.11
CA THR A 76 6.38 -0.65 7.47
C THR A 76 6.81 0.54 8.31
N LYS A 77 6.94 0.31 9.62
CA LYS A 77 7.49 1.31 10.53
C LYS A 77 8.90 1.75 10.12
N ASP A 78 9.75 0.81 9.72
CA ASP A 78 11.12 1.12 9.23
C ASP A 78 11.11 2.03 7.98
N VAL A 79 10.16 1.83 7.06
CA VAL A 79 9.97 2.72 5.88
C VAL A 79 9.55 4.12 6.31
N LEU A 80 8.74 4.24 7.36
CA LEU A 80 8.27 5.54 7.86
C LEU A 80 9.34 6.27 8.69
N GLU A 81 10.05 5.56 9.56
CA GLU A 81 11.09 6.12 10.44
C GLU A 81 12.35 6.58 9.70
N SER A 82 12.61 6.02 8.52
CA SER A 82 13.75 6.42 7.68
C SER A 82 13.48 7.63 6.78
N GLN A 83 12.26 8.17 6.76
CA GLN A 83 11.97 9.36 5.96
C GLN A 83 12.73 10.57 6.54
N ALA A 84 13.32 11.41 5.67
CA ALA A 84 14.16 12.54 6.05
C ALA A 84 13.51 13.55 7.04
N ASN A 85 12.19 13.49 7.22
CA ASN A 85 11.41 14.25 8.21
C ASN A 85 10.58 13.32 9.11
N ALA A 86 11.11 12.19 9.56
CA ALA A 86 10.41 11.23 10.43
C ALA A 86 9.85 11.83 11.73
N GLU A 87 10.31 13.03 12.12
CA GLU A 87 9.76 13.82 13.22
C GLU A 87 8.59 14.75 12.83
N SER A 88 8.09 14.71 11.59
CA SER A 88 6.85 15.43 11.24
C SER A 88 5.65 14.76 11.91
N ASP A 89 4.73 15.56 12.46
CA ASP A 89 3.51 15.06 13.13
C ASP A 89 2.77 14.01 12.27
N VAL A 90 2.83 14.16 10.94
CA VAL A 90 2.23 13.23 9.98
C VAL A 90 2.81 11.80 10.06
N VAL A 91 4.13 11.65 10.26
CA VAL A 91 4.76 10.32 10.38
C VAL A 91 4.32 9.62 11.65
N ALA A 92 4.22 10.36 12.77
CA ALA A 92 3.71 9.81 14.03
C ALA A 92 2.28 9.27 13.88
N TYR A 93 1.40 9.99 13.16
CA TYR A 93 0.04 9.51 12.91
C TYR A 93 -0.01 8.29 11.98
N LYS A 94 0.90 8.18 11.01
CA LYS A 94 1.02 6.98 10.17
C LYS A 94 1.53 5.77 10.95
N ILE A 95 2.49 5.96 11.85
CA ILE A 95 2.95 4.90 12.76
C ILE A 95 1.80 4.45 13.66
N PHE A 96 1.05 5.38 14.23
CA PHE A 96 -0.14 5.05 15.02
C PHE A 96 -1.20 4.33 14.17
N ALA A 97 -1.37 4.70 12.89
CA ALA A 97 -2.24 3.97 11.98
C ALA A 97 -1.77 2.52 11.76
N LEU A 98 -0.46 2.24 11.72
CA LEU A 98 0.04 0.85 11.69
C LEU A 98 -0.35 0.09 12.96
N ASP A 99 -0.22 0.71 14.14
CA ASP A 99 -0.63 0.10 15.41
C ASP A 99 -2.15 -0.19 15.43
N VAL A 100 -2.96 0.73 14.89
CA VAL A 100 -4.40 0.53 14.71
C VAL A 100 -4.67 -0.64 13.77
N LEU A 101 -3.98 -0.70 12.63
CA LEU A 101 -4.14 -1.74 11.62
C LEU A 101 -3.88 -3.14 12.21
N ASP A 102 -2.87 -3.28 13.07
CA ASP A 102 -2.56 -4.54 13.77
C ASP A 102 -3.70 -5.03 14.69
N THR A 103 -4.63 -4.15 15.08
CA THR A 103 -5.85 -4.53 15.81
C THR A 103 -6.98 -5.00 14.90
N ILE A 104 -6.93 -4.65 13.61
CA ILE A 104 -7.97 -4.89 12.62
C ILE A 104 -7.74 -6.22 11.88
N VAL A 105 -6.48 -6.52 11.57
CA VAL A 105 -6.09 -7.62 10.67
C VAL A 105 -5.11 -8.59 11.33
N ASN A 106 -4.91 -9.75 10.71
CA ASN A 106 -3.82 -10.66 11.05
C ASN A 106 -3.35 -11.45 9.82
N ASP A 107 -2.21 -12.11 9.93
CA ASP A 107 -1.56 -12.83 8.83
C ASP A 107 -2.34 -14.02 8.27
N LYS A 108 -3.37 -14.51 8.98
CA LYS A 108 -4.22 -15.61 8.49
C LYS A 108 -5.36 -15.12 7.60
N MET A 109 -5.58 -13.81 7.52
CA MET A 109 -6.60 -13.22 6.67
C MET A 109 -6.13 -13.16 5.22
N THR A 110 -7.03 -13.48 4.29
CA THR A 110 -6.84 -13.17 2.86
C THR A 110 -6.90 -11.65 2.64
N ASP A 111 -6.40 -11.19 1.50
CA ASP A 111 -6.47 -9.76 1.15
C ASP A 111 -7.93 -9.26 1.13
N ALA A 112 -8.85 -10.05 0.57
CA ALA A 112 -10.29 -9.75 0.63
C ALA A 112 -10.82 -9.60 2.08
N GLN A 113 -10.37 -10.45 3.00
CA GLN A 113 -10.76 -10.36 4.41
C GLN A 113 -10.16 -9.14 5.09
N LYS A 114 -8.90 -8.80 4.79
CA LYS A 114 -8.24 -7.60 5.31
C LYS A 114 -8.94 -6.33 4.84
N VAL A 115 -9.25 -6.21 3.54
CA VAL A 115 -9.99 -5.06 2.97
C VAL A 115 -11.34 -4.89 3.66
N LYS A 116 -12.10 -5.97 3.84
CA LYS A 116 -13.40 -5.93 4.54
C LYS A 116 -13.27 -5.52 6.00
N ALA A 117 -12.23 -6.01 6.69
CA ALA A 117 -11.97 -5.65 8.09
C ALA A 117 -11.62 -4.17 8.23
N VAL A 118 -10.77 -3.65 7.33
CA VAL A 118 -10.41 -2.23 7.27
C VAL A 118 -11.63 -1.37 6.97
N GLU A 119 -12.42 -1.70 5.95
CA GLU A 119 -13.67 -1.00 5.63
C GLU A 119 -14.60 -0.95 6.85
N ALA A 120 -14.85 -2.10 7.47
CA ALA A 120 -15.73 -2.19 8.64
C ALA A 120 -15.22 -1.35 9.81
N TRP A 121 -13.91 -1.38 10.09
CA TRP A 121 -13.31 -0.56 11.13
C TRP A 121 -13.45 0.92 10.83
N MET A 122 -13.14 1.36 9.61
CA MET A 122 -13.22 2.78 9.22
C MET A 122 -14.65 3.31 9.34
N LYS A 123 -15.66 2.54 8.91
CA LYS A 123 -17.08 2.91 9.04
C LYS A 123 -17.56 3.02 10.48
N ALA A 124 -16.97 2.23 11.38
CA ALA A 124 -17.35 2.20 12.79
C ALA A 124 -16.61 3.22 13.65
N ASN A 125 -15.38 3.61 13.27
CA ASN A 125 -14.47 4.37 14.13
C ASN A 125 -14.14 5.78 13.61
N ILE A 126 -14.42 6.08 12.34
CA ILE A 126 -14.19 7.40 11.77
C ILE A 126 -15.52 8.15 11.68
N THR A 127 -15.54 9.40 12.15
CA THR A 127 -16.71 10.26 12.07
C THR A 127 -16.64 11.08 10.78
N TYR A 128 -17.69 11.03 9.94
CA TYR A 128 -17.79 11.90 8.78
C TYR A 128 -18.14 13.34 9.18
N GLY A 129 -17.40 14.31 8.64
CA GLY A 129 -17.62 15.74 8.83
C GLY A 129 -16.32 16.54 8.85
N SER A 130 -16.40 17.87 8.82
CA SER A 130 -15.20 18.70 8.95
C SER A 130 -14.84 18.93 10.41
N CYS A 131 -13.55 18.87 10.74
CA CYS A 131 -13.00 19.32 12.03
C CYS A 131 -12.61 20.81 12.03
N GLY A 132 -12.96 21.57 10.97
CA GLY A 132 -12.72 23.01 10.85
C GLY A 132 -11.30 23.41 10.43
N ASP A 133 -10.41 22.45 10.16
CA ASP A 133 -9.06 22.69 9.66
C ASP A 133 -8.60 21.60 8.66
N THR A 134 -7.32 21.64 8.30
CA THR A 134 -6.73 20.77 7.28
C THR A 134 -6.75 19.28 7.65
N ARG A 135 -6.89 18.91 8.93
CA ARG A 135 -6.99 17.49 9.34
C ARG A 135 -8.25 16.82 8.80
N SER A 136 -9.25 17.61 8.38
CA SER A 136 -10.44 17.10 7.70
C SER A 136 -10.13 16.38 6.38
N TYR A 137 -8.93 16.59 5.82
CA TYR A 137 -8.56 16.07 4.50
C TYR A 137 -7.43 15.05 4.57
N HIS A 138 -6.99 14.65 5.78
CA HIS A 138 -5.80 13.84 5.97
C HIS A 138 -6.01 12.73 6.99
N ILE A 139 -5.13 11.72 6.97
CA ILE A 139 -5.12 10.60 7.94
C ILE A 139 -5.03 11.07 9.39
N THR A 140 -4.50 12.27 9.62
CA THR A 140 -4.38 12.89 10.94
C THR A 140 -5.74 13.12 11.59
N GLY A 141 -6.80 13.37 10.83
CA GLY A 141 -8.16 13.48 11.35
C GLY A 141 -8.64 12.18 12.00
N PRO A 142 -8.76 11.08 11.22
CA PRO A 142 -9.09 9.75 11.73
C PRO A 142 -8.20 9.30 12.91
N MET A 143 -6.89 9.49 12.80
CA MET A 143 -5.93 9.04 13.82
C MET A 143 -5.93 9.89 15.10
N THR A 144 -6.59 11.06 15.10
CA THR A 144 -6.79 11.88 16.31
C THR A 144 -8.24 11.93 16.77
N ASN A 145 -9.08 11.01 16.27
CA ASN A 145 -10.51 10.93 16.55
C ASN A 145 -11.25 12.25 16.25
N GLN A 146 -10.81 12.95 15.20
CA GLN A 146 -11.48 14.13 14.67
C GLN A 146 -12.39 13.72 13.49
N PRO A 147 -13.49 14.46 13.25
CA PRO A 147 -14.25 14.30 12.02
C PRO A 147 -13.36 14.47 10.78
N THR A 148 -13.64 13.70 9.73
CA THR A 148 -12.95 13.83 8.44
C THR A 148 -13.91 13.84 7.25
N LEU A 149 -13.49 14.43 6.15
CA LEU A 149 -14.18 14.48 4.85
C LEU A 149 -13.68 13.35 3.94
N GLU A 150 -14.23 13.26 2.73
CA GLU A 150 -13.95 12.19 1.77
C GLU A 150 -12.46 12.02 1.50
N GLU A 151 -11.70 13.12 1.43
CA GLU A 151 -10.25 13.08 1.21
C GLU A 151 -9.50 12.38 2.34
N GLY A 152 -9.88 12.64 3.60
CA GLY A 152 -9.25 11.97 4.74
C GLY A 152 -9.63 10.49 4.84
N TYR A 153 -10.84 10.10 4.42
CA TYR A 153 -11.20 8.69 4.26
C TYR A 153 -10.35 8.02 3.18
N ALA A 154 -10.24 8.63 2.00
CA ALA A 154 -9.51 8.06 0.88
C ALA A 154 -8.01 7.92 1.17
N GLU A 155 -7.40 8.93 1.78
CA GLU A 155 -6.00 8.91 2.22
C GLU A 155 -5.75 7.82 3.26
N THR A 156 -6.65 7.68 4.25
CA THR A 156 -6.52 6.67 5.30
C THR A 156 -6.67 5.26 4.76
N PHE A 157 -7.64 5.05 3.85
CA PHE A 157 -7.85 3.75 3.23
C PHE A 157 -6.64 3.34 2.37
N GLU A 158 -6.15 4.24 1.51
CA GLU A 158 -4.95 3.99 0.72
C GLU A 158 -3.75 3.66 1.60
N PHE A 159 -3.54 4.40 2.70
CA PHE A 159 -2.48 4.11 3.66
C PHE A 159 -2.56 2.68 4.21
N PHE A 160 -3.75 2.25 4.65
CA PHE A 160 -3.92 0.90 5.16
C PHE A 160 -3.66 -0.16 4.10
N MET A 161 -4.04 0.07 2.85
CA MET A 161 -3.75 -0.87 1.76
C MET A 161 -2.25 -0.96 1.47
N ASP A 162 -1.56 0.18 1.46
CA ASP A 162 -0.10 0.25 1.31
C ASP A 162 0.60 -0.46 2.47
N ALA A 163 0.13 -0.27 3.70
CA ALA A 163 0.62 -0.95 4.89
C ALA A 163 0.29 -2.46 4.92
N LEU A 164 -0.70 -2.92 4.14
CA LEU A 164 -1.02 -4.33 3.96
C LEU A 164 -0.29 -4.96 2.77
N GLY A 165 0.33 -4.15 1.91
CA GLY A 165 0.87 -4.61 0.64
C GLY A 165 -0.23 -5.06 -0.33
N ILE A 166 -1.42 -4.44 -0.26
CA ILE A 166 -2.58 -4.63 -1.15
C ILE A 166 -2.65 -3.45 -2.12
N GLN A 167 -2.89 -3.73 -3.41
CA GLN A 167 -2.88 -2.69 -4.41
C GLN A 167 -4.15 -1.85 -4.31
N ALA A 168 -3.98 -0.57 -4.02
CA ALA A 168 -5.04 0.42 -4.02
C ALA A 168 -4.53 1.72 -4.63
N ILE A 169 -5.47 2.51 -5.14
CA ILE A 169 -5.23 3.74 -5.86
C ILE A 169 -6.26 4.77 -5.44
N THR A 170 -5.83 5.99 -5.17
CA THR A 170 -6.72 7.14 -4.98
C THR A 170 -7.04 7.78 -6.33
N ASN A 171 -8.33 8.02 -6.60
CA ASN A 171 -8.77 8.68 -7.84
C ASN A 171 -8.29 10.14 -7.87
N SER A 172 -8.28 10.76 -9.06
CA SER A 172 -7.78 12.13 -9.25
C SER A 172 -8.52 13.22 -8.48
N ASP A 173 -9.73 12.93 -7.99
CA ASP A 173 -10.50 13.84 -7.13
C ASP A 173 -10.05 13.81 -5.66
N LEU A 174 -9.17 12.87 -5.30
CA LEU A 174 -8.67 12.57 -3.96
C LEU A 174 -9.73 12.08 -2.97
N LYS A 175 -10.94 11.77 -3.41
CA LYS A 175 -12.10 11.51 -2.54
C LYS A 175 -12.51 10.05 -2.48
N THR A 176 -12.10 9.27 -3.46
CA THR A 176 -12.48 7.87 -3.60
C THR A 176 -11.27 7.05 -3.98
N ASN A 177 -11.30 5.75 -3.69
CA ASN A 177 -10.24 4.83 -4.10
C ASN A 177 -10.77 3.74 -5.04
N LYS A 178 -9.83 2.99 -5.59
CA LYS A 178 -10.04 1.63 -6.08
C LYS A 178 -9.11 0.69 -5.34
N VAL A 179 -9.53 -0.55 -5.13
CA VAL A 179 -8.72 -1.61 -4.52
C VAL A 179 -8.73 -2.86 -5.41
N CYS A 180 -7.58 -3.47 -5.61
CA CYS A 180 -7.43 -4.72 -6.34
C CYS A 180 -7.47 -5.89 -5.34
N VAL A 181 -8.48 -6.75 -5.47
CA VAL A 181 -8.64 -7.95 -4.65
C VAL A 181 -8.78 -9.14 -5.59
N ASP A 182 -7.95 -10.16 -5.40
CA ASP A 182 -7.93 -11.37 -6.23
C ASP A 182 -7.85 -11.10 -7.75
N GLY A 183 -7.16 -10.01 -8.14
CA GLY A 183 -6.97 -9.60 -9.53
C GLY A 183 -8.12 -8.77 -10.13
N ALA A 184 -9.17 -8.45 -9.36
CA ALA A 184 -10.27 -7.60 -9.78
C ALA A 184 -10.24 -6.25 -9.05
N TRP A 185 -10.52 -5.17 -9.78
CA TRP A 185 -10.59 -3.81 -9.24
C TRP A 185 -12.00 -3.46 -8.78
N TYR A 186 -12.11 -2.93 -7.57
CA TYR A 186 -13.36 -2.53 -6.94
C TYR A 186 -13.33 -1.06 -6.53
N SER A 187 -14.43 -0.35 -6.72
CA SER A 187 -14.58 1.04 -6.26
C SER A 187 -14.76 1.10 -4.74
N VAL A 188 -14.13 2.09 -4.12
CA VAL A 188 -14.16 2.34 -2.68
C VAL A 188 -14.60 3.78 -2.43
N ASP A 189 -15.66 3.95 -1.66
CA ASP A 189 -16.24 5.24 -1.29
C ASP A 189 -16.67 5.17 0.19
N ILE A 190 -15.71 5.22 1.11
CA ILE A 190 -15.99 5.14 2.56
C ILE A 190 -16.42 6.55 3.04
N PRO A 191 -17.53 6.69 3.79
CA PRO A 191 -18.26 5.67 4.55
C PRO A 191 -19.34 4.86 3.80
N GLY A 192 -19.64 5.17 2.55
CA GLY A 192 -20.58 4.42 1.71
C GLY A 192 -20.23 2.92 1.59
N GLY A 193 -18.95 2.59 1.44
CA GLY A 193 -18.38 1.24 1.50
C GLY A 193 -17.57 0.85 0.26
N VAL A 194 -17.26 -0.46 0.15
CA VAL A 194 -16.60 -1.06 -1.01
C VAL A 194 -17.64 -1.76 -1.90
N LEU A 195 -17.60 -1.48 -3.21
CA LEU A 195 -18.51 -2.05 -4.20
C LEU A 195 -17.90 -3.32 -4.83
N TYR A 196 -18.02 -4.44 -4.11
CA TYR A 196 -17.60 -5.80 -4.54
C TYR A 196 -18.46 -6.39 -5.66
#